data_AF-R5M3Z7-F1
#
_entry.id   AF-R5M3Z7-F1
#
_cell.length_a   1.000
_cell.length_b   1.000
_cell.length_c   1.000
_cell.angle_alpha   90.00
_cell.angle_beta   90.00
_cell.angle_gamma   90.00
#
_symmetry.space_group_name_H-M   'P 1'
#
loop_
_entity.id
_entity.type
_entity.pdbx_description
1 polymer ?
#
loop_
_entity_poly.entity_id
_entity_poly.type
_entity_poly.pdbx_seq_one_letter_code
_entity_poly.pdbx_strand_id
1 'polypeptide(L)'
;MTIKDIKTPDDILNFMKENIRYGWLDINDEEHIGNLENIRRLYRTASIEETLEHKLGTCIEQVNLMHYFLDMLGIPNKMFCTRVYEKDDFNDLDAEEHMHCFVLYYQDTKEGKVHQIEHPDWERVDIYHFTSEKEAIEKINAIYEKKADGVARPVTEYPTVIPNQTFKEFNAYINSFDNSKQK
;
A
#
# COMPACT_ATOMS: atom_id res chain seq x y z
N MET A 1 -3.33 14.91 15.62
CA MET A 1 -3.46 13.65 16.39
C MET A 1 -2.08 13.04 16.61
N THR A 2 -1.80 12.41 17.75
CA THR A 2 -0.55 11.67 18.01
C THR A 2 -0.79 10.16 17.98
N ILE A 3 0.28 9.37 17.86
CA ILE A 3 0.19 7.89 17.88
C ILE A 3 -0.51 7.38 19.16
N LYS A 4 -0.32 8.07 20.29
CA LYS A 4 -0.94 7.67 21.57
C LYS A 4 -2.46 7.78 21.57
N ASP A 5 -3.01 8.63 20.69
CA ASP A 5 -4.43 8.86 20.56
C ASP A 5 -5.12 7.78 19.72
N ILE A 6 -4.36 6.93 19.00
CA ILE A 6 -4.91 5.86 18.16
C ILE A 6 -5.47 4.75 19.06
N LYS A 7 -6.77 4.46 18.92
CA LYS A 7 -7.48 3.39 19.64
C LYS A 7 -8.37 2.54 18.73
N THR A 8 -8.70 3.03 17.54
CA THR A 8 -9.63 2.40 16.60
C THR A 8 -9.14 2.54 15.15
N PRO A 9 -9.65 1.74 14.21
CA PRO A 9 -9.40 1.94 12.77
C PRO A 9 -9.75 3.35 12.26
N ASP A 10 -10.80 3.97 12.78
CA ASP A 10 -11.14 5.37 12.46
C ASP A 10 -10.05 6.34 12.91
N ASP A 11 -9.47 6.12 14.09
CA ASP A 11 -8.34 6.91 14.57
C ASP A 11 -7.09 6.73 13.69
N ILE A 12 -6.88 5.53 13.15
CA ILE A 12 -5.81 5.27 12.17
C ILE A 12 -6.04 6.14 10.94
N LEU A 13 -7.23 6.08 10.33
CA LEU A 13 -7.53 6.89 9.14
C LEU A 13 -7.38 8.40 9.41
N ASN A 14 -7.86 8.87 10.57
CA ASN A 14 -7.73 10.28 10.96
C ASN A 14 -6.26 10.67 11.19
N PHE A 15 -5.47 9.80 11.82
CA PHE A 15 -4.04 10.02 11.96
C PHE A 15 -3.36 10.13 10.60
N MET A 16 -3.67 9.23 9.65
CA MET A 16 -3.11 9.26 8.30
C MET A 16 -3.45 10.58 7.59
N LYS A 17 -4.74 10.99 7.61
CA LYS A 17 -5.21 12.24 6.99
C LYS A 17 -4.52 13.49 7.55
N GLU A 18 -4.30 13.53 8.86
CA GLU A 18 -3.72 14.70 9.52
C GLU A 18 -2.19 14.76 9.43
N ASN A 19 -1.52 13.61 9.32
CA ASN A 19 -0.08 13.54 9.54
C ASN A 19 0.73 12.99 8.38
N ILE A 20 0.15 12.28 7.41
CA ILE A 20 0.90 11.60 6.35
C ILE A 20 0.48 12.14 4.99
N ARG A 21 1.46 12.56 4.19
CA ARG A 21 1.26 13.05 2.81
C ARG A 21 1.66 11.98 1.81
N TYR A 22 1.04 12.03 0.63
CA TYR A 22 1.47 11.21 -0.49
C TYR A 22 2.80 11.74 -1.05
N GLY A 23 3.86 10.94 -0.96
CA GLY A 23 5.22 11.28 -1.36
C GLY A 23 6.21 10.16 -1.04
N TRP A 24 7.47 10.32 -1.38
CA TRP A 24 8.48 9.29 -1.21
C TRP A 24 9.87 9.86 -0.94
N LEU A 25 10.71 9.03 -0.31
CA LEU A 25 12.13 9.31 -0.10
C LEU A 25 12.93 8.67 -1.21
N ASP A 26 13.91 9.41 -1.72
CA ASP A 26 14.88 8.85 -2.64
C ASP A 26 16.13 8.28 -1.94
N ILE A 27 17.00 7.67 -2.73
CA ILE A 27 18.29 7.11 -2.31
C ILE A 27 19.26 8.12 -1.68
N ASN A 28 19.00 9.43 -1.81
CA ASN A 28 19.78 10.51 -1.20
C ASN A 28 19.03 11.20 -0.04
N ASP A 29 17.91 10.63 0.42
CA ASP A 29 17.03 11.16 1.46
C ASP A 29 16.31 12.47 1.05
N GLU A 30 16.17 12.74 -0.24
CA GLU A 30 15.36 13.85 -0.73
C GLU A 30 13.86 13.50 -0.74
N GLU A 31 13.02 14.44 -0.32
CA GLU A 31 11.56 14.28 -0.30
C GLU A 31 10.93 14.66 -1.65
N HIS A 32 10.16 13.74 -2.22
CA HIS A 32 9.39 13.95 -3.44
C HIS A 32 7.89 13.90 -3.13
N ILE A 33 7.16 15.00 -3.33
CA ILE A 33 5.77 15.15 -2.86
C ILE A 33 4.80 15.29 -4.04
N GLY A 34 3.69 14.54 -3.98
CA GLY A 34 2.54 14.71 -4.89
C GLY A 34 2.78 14.24 -6.33
N ASN A 35 3.89 13.58 -6.62
CA ASN A 35 4.18 12.98 -7.91
C ASN A 35 5.06 11.73 -7.76
N LEU A 36 5.12 10.92 -8.82
CA LEU A 36 5.92 9.70 -8.92
C LEU A 36 7.04 9.86 -9.97
N GLU A 37 7.46 11.09 -10.26
CA GLU A 37 8.51 11.38 -11.24
C GLU A 37 9.81 10.70 -10.81
N ASN A 38 10.51 9.99 -11.71
CA ASN A 38 11.75 9.28 -11.39
C ASN A 38 11.65 8.20 -10.29
N ILE A 39 10.44 7.80 -9.86
CA ILE A 39 10.27 6.79 -8.81
C ILE A 39 11.00 5.48 -9.17
N ARG A 40 10.96 5.07 -10.44
CA ARG A 40 11.66 3.88 -10.94
C ARG A 40 13.19 3.93 -10.82
N ARG A 41 13.77 5.12 -10.67
CA ARG A 41 15.23 5.35 -10.62
C ARG A 41 15.75 5.64 -9.23
N LEU A 42 15.01 6.46 -8.48
CA LEU A 42 15.52 7.10 -7.28
C LEU A 42 14.82 6.59 -6.01
N TYR A 43 13.66 5.95 -6.12
CA TYR A 43 12.89 5.52 -4.96
C TYR A 43 13.63 4.51 -4.10
N ARG A 44 13.44 4.64 -2.80
CA ARG A 44 13.64 3.58 -1.83
C ARG A 44 12.44 3.46 -0.90
N THR A 45 12.14 2.24 -0.46
CA THR A 45 11.18 2.02 0.63
C THR A 45 11.68 2.66 1.93
N ALA A 46 10.77 3.32 2.65
CA ALA A 46 11.07 3.91 3.95
C ALA A 46 10.70 2.95 5.10
N SER A 47 11.41 3.05 6.24
CA SER A 47 11.00 2.40 7.49
C SER A 47 9.76 3.08 8.10
N ILE A 48 9.15 2.46 9.11
CA ILE A 48 8.06 3.06 9.88
C ILE A 48 8.52 4.36 10.54
N GLU A 49 9.73 4.37 11.10
CA GLU A 49 10.35 5.55 11.72
C GLU A 49 10.54 6.68 10.71
N GLU A 50 11.10 6.38 9.53
CA GLU A 50 11.31 7.37 8.47
C GLU A 50 9.97 7.93 7.94
N THR A 51 8.98 7.04 7.75
CA THR A 51 7.62 7.44 7.32
C THR A 51 7.00 8.43 8.32
N LEU A 52 7.18 8.18 9.62
CA LEU A 52 6.67 9.03 10.70
C LEU A 52 7.45 10.33 10.87
N GLU A 53 8.79 10.28 10.71
CA GLU A 53 9.68 11.44 10.81
C GLU A 53 9.41 12.44 9.69
N HIS A 54 9.40 11.95 8.44
CA HIS A 54 9.21 12.76 7.24
C HIS A 54 7.74 13.02 6.90
N LYS A 55 6.81 12.31 7.54
CA LYS A 55 5.36 12.49 7.35
C LYS A 55 4.94 12.26 5.89
N LEU A 56 5.54 11.27 5.25
CA LEU A 56 5.37 10.99 3.84
C LEU A 56 5.39 9.49 3.58
N GLY A 57 4.68 9.07 2.54
CA GLY A 57 4.71 7.69 2.07
C GLY A 57 3.90 7.50 0.79
N THR A 58 4.32 6.54 -0.05
CA THR A 58 3.51 6.08 -1.18
C THR A 58 2.44 5.11 -0.68
N CYS A 59 1.76 4.40 -1.59
CA CYS A 59 0.91 3.30 -1.17
C CYS A 59 1.67 2.23 -0.37
N ILE A 60 2.98 2.04 -0.62
CA ILE A 60 3.81 1.04 0.06
C ILE A 60 4.00 1.41 1.54
N GLU A 61 4.54 2.60 1.81
CA GLU A 61 4.79 3.07 3.18
C GLU A 61 3.50 3.28 3.98
N GLN A 62 2.47 3.85 3.35
CA GLN A 62 1.21 4.13 4.05
C GLN A 62 0.49 2.84 4.46
N VAL A 63 0.51 1.81 3.62
CA VAL A 63 -0.05 0.48 3.97
C VAL A 63 0.76 -0.18 5.07
N ASN A 64 2.09 -0.09 5.01
CA ASN A 64 2.98 -0.58 6.06
C ASN A 64 2.69 0.11 7.40
N LEU A 65 2.45 1.42 7.38
CA LEU A 65 2.13 2.20 8.57
C LEU A 65 0.74 1.87 9.14
N MET A 66 -0.26 1.73 8.29
CA MET A 66 -1.60 1.29 8.74
C MET A 66 -1.58 -0.13 9.31
N HIS A 67 -0.83 -1.05 8.68
CA HIS A 67 -0.58 -2.40 9.18
C HIS A 67 0.06 -2.36 10.57
N TYR A 68 1.11 -1.56 10.76
CA TYR A 68 1.76 -1.35 12.06
C TYR A 68 0.79 -0.83 13.13
N PHE A 69 -0.08 0.13 12.79
CA PHE A 69 -1.08 0.63 13.73
C PHE A 69 -2.13 -0.42 14.10
N LEU A 70 -2.60 -1.21 13.13
CA LEU A 70 -3.55 -2.31 13.37
C LEU A 70 -2.94 -3.40 14.27
N ASP A 71 -1.67 -3.73 14.07
CA ASP A 71 -0.92 -4.66 14.92
C ASP A 71 -0.81 -4.14 16.36
N MET A 72 -0.54 -2.85 16.55
CA MET A 72 -0.53 -2.24 17.90
C MET A 72 -1.90 -2.29 18.59
N LEU A 73 -2.99 -2.26 17.83
CA LEU A 73 -4.35 -2.44 18.35
C LEU A 73 -4.71 -3.92 18.57
N GLY A 74 -3.85 -4.86 18.16
CA GLY A 74 -4.12 -6.29 18.21
C GLY A 74 -5.22 -6.74 17.24
N ILE A 75 -5.46 -5.98 16.17
CA ILE A 75 -6.47 -6.28 15.15
C ILE A 75 -5.84 -7.14 14.06
N PRO A 76 -6.34 -8.35 13.79
CA PRO A 76 -5.83 -9.17 12.70
C PRO A 76 -5.95 -8.42 11.37
N ASN A 77 -4.90 -8.43 10.57
CA ASN A 77 -4.86 -7.68 9.32
C ASN A 77 -3.78 -8.24 8.36
N LYS A 78 -3.85 -7.85 7.09
CA LYS A 78 -2.98 -8.32 6.00
C LYS A 78 -2.73 -7.21 4.97
N MET A 79 -1.56 -7.25 4.33
CA MET A 79 -1.19 -6.34 3.26
C MET A 79 -1.23 -7.03 1.90
N PHE A 80 -1.69 -6.30 0.89
CA PHE A 80 -1.85 -6.78 -0.47
C PHE A 80 -1.31 -5.76 -1.47
N CYS A 81 -0.80 -6.25 -2.59
CA CYS A 81 -0.35 -5.44 -3.72
C CYS A 81 -1.07 -5.87 -4.99
N THR A 82 -1.80 -4.96 -5.64
CA THR A 82 -2.29 -5.12 -7.01
C THR A 82 -1.40 -4.34 -7.97
N ARG A 83 -0.98 -4.95 -9.08
CA ARG A 83 -0.05 -4.30 -10.02
C ARG A 83 -0.26 -4.74 -11.45
N VAL A 84 0.07 -3.90 -12.42
CA VAL A 84 0.38 -4.41 -13.77
C VAL A 84 1.70 -5.15 -13.67
N TYR A 85 1.71 -6.37 -14.16
CA TYR A 85 2.88 -7.23 -14.01
C TYR A 85 4.05 -6.73 -14.82
N GLU A 86 5.14 -6.43 -14.13
CA GLU A 86 6.41 -6.12 -14.78
C GLU A 86 7.31 -7.34 -14.69
N LYS A 87 7.83 -7.73 -15.85
CA LYS A 87 8.83 -8.79 -15.95
C LYS A 87 10.15 -8.33 -15.32
N ASP A 88 11.02 -9.28 -15.04
CA ASP A 88 12.28 -9.02 -14.35
C ASP A 88 13.22 -8.09 -15.15
N ASP A 89 12.97 -7.93 -16.46
CA ASP A 89 13.56 -6.91 -17.32
C ASP A 89 12.90 -5.53 -17.10
N PHE A 90 13.08 -5.01 -15.89
CA PHE A 90 12.76 -3.64 -15.47
C PHE A 90 13.61 -2.59 -16.22
N ASN A 91 13.49 -2.56 -17.55
CA ASN A 91 14.34 -1.78 -18.46
C ASN A 91 13.67 -0.47 -18.90
N ASP A 92 12.34 -0.41 -18.82
CA ASP A 92 11.60 0.83 -19.05
C ASP A 92 11.48 1.60 -17.73
N LEU A 93 12.39 2.53 -17.54
CA LEU A 93 12.43 3.38 -16.35
C LEU A 93 11.52 4.61 -16.49
N ASP A 94 10.96 4.87 -17.67
CA ASP A 94 10.06 6.00 -17.94
C ASP A 94 8.59 5.58 -18.05
N ALA A 95 8.31 4.28 -18.00
CA ALA A 95 6.96 3.73 -17.94
C ALA A 95 6.19 4.24 -16.71
N GLU A 96 4.89 4.41 -16.90
CA GLU A 96 3.99 4.79 -15.81
C GLU A 96 3.95 3.73 -14.71
N GLU A 97 3.78 4.21 -13.48
CA GLU A 97 3.64 3.39 -12.30
C GLU A 97 2.19 2.87 -12.23
N HIS A 98 2.05 1.56 -12.03
CA HIS A 98 0.75 0.90 -12.02
C HIS A 98 0.66 -0.11 -10.88
N MET A 99 1.20 0.18 -9.71
CA MET A 99 1.06 -0.64 -8.50
C MET A 99 0.26 0.13 -7.45
N HIS A 100 -0.55 -0.62 -6.70
CA HIS A 100 -1.26 -0.09 -5.54
C HIS A 100 -1.21 -1.13 -4.42
N CYS A 101 -0.72 -0.70 -3.26
CA CYS A 101 -0.81 -1.49 -2.05
C CYS A 101 -2.07 -1.11 -1.27
N PHE A 102 -2.68 -2.09 -0.60
CA PHE A 102 -3.79 -1.87 0.32
C PHE A 102 -3.71 -2.80 1.53
N VAL A 103 -4.30 -2.38 2.65
CA VAL A 103 -4.44 -3.17 3.87
C VAL A 103 -5.87 -3.64 4.05
N LEU A 104 -6.06 -4.89 4.47
CA LEU A 104 -7.34 -5.40 4.97
C LEU A 104 -7.21 -5.76 6.44
N TYR A 105 -8.21 -5.40 7.24
CA TYR A 105 -8.32 -5.84 8.64
C TYR A 105 -9.61 -6.62 8.87
N TYR A 106 -9.57 -7.51 9.87
CA TYR A 106 -10.62 -8.50 10.13
C TYR A 106 -11.28 -8.24 11.48
N GLN A 107 -12.52 -7.78 11.45
CA GLN A 107 -13.32 -7.51 12.63
C GLN A 107 -14.79 -7.76 12.30
N ASP A 108 -15.50 -8.53 13.12
CA ASP A 108 -16.93 -8.77 12.90
C ASP A 108 -17.71 -7.54 13.38
N THR A 109 -18.34 -6.84 12.45
CA THR A 109 -19.12 -5.62 12.67
C THR A 109 -20.50 -5.75 12.02
N LYS A 110 -21.36 -4.75 12.18
CA LYS A 110 -22.68 -4.78 11.52
C LYS A 110 -22.56 -4.56 10.00
N GLU A 111 -21.47 -3.93 9.59
CA GLU A 111 -21.18 -3.49 8.23
C GLU A 111 -20.44 -4.57 7.42
N GLY A 112 -19.73 -5.49 8.08
CA GLY A 112 -18.96 -6.55 7.44
C GLY A 112 -18.01 -7.27 8.38
N LYS A 113 -17.23 -8.19 7.82
CA LYS A 113 -16.20 -8.96 8.54
C LYS A 113 -14.78 -8.59 8.15
N VAL A 114 -14.65 -7.94 6.99
CA VAL A 114 -13.38 -7.53 6.39
C VAL A 114 -13.51 -6.08 5.98
N HIS A 115 -12.46 -5.32 6.23
CA HIS A 115 -12.47 -3.89 6.06
C HIS A 115 -11.18 -3.41 5.43
N GLN A 116 -11.25 -2.39 4.59
CA GLN A 116 -10.09 -1.72 4.02
C GLN A 116 -9.98 -0.34 4.63
N ILE A 117 -8.79 0.05 5.10
CA ILE A 117 -8.46 1.46 5.31
C ILE A 117 -7.77 1.94 4.04
N GLU A 118 -8.41 2.85 3.30
CA GLU A 118 -7.85 3.45 2.09
C GLU A 118 -7.45 4.90 2.38
N HIS A 119 -6.21 5.22 2.04
CA HIS A 119 -5.63 6.55 2.21
C HIS A 119 -4.68 6.90 1.04
N PRO A 120 -3.91 5.95 0.47
CA PRO A 120 -3.08 6.27 -0.69
C PRO A 120 -3.85 6.68 -1.95
N ASP A 121 -5.06 6.17 -2.17
CA ASP A 121 -5.95 6.61 -3.25
C ASP A 121 -6.76 7.84 -2.82
N TRP A 122 -6.30 9.03 -3.22
CA TRP A 122 -6.87 10.32 -2.85
C TRP A 122 -8.35 10.50 -3.25
N GLU A 123 -8.83 9.77 -4.26
CA GLU A 123 -10.24 9.80 -4.68
C GLU A 123 -11.14 8.92 -3.79
N ARG A 124 -10.53 8.08 -2.95
CA ARG A 124 -11.17 6.98 -2.22
C ARG A 124 -10.78 6.93 -0.75
N VAL A 125 -10.37 8.04 -0.17
CA VAL A 125 -9.92 8.07 1.24
C VAL A 125 -11.08 7.81 2.20
N ASP A 126 -11.24 6.56 2.64
CA ASP A 126 -12.29 6.12 3.56
C ASP A 126 -12.01 4.72 4.14
N ILE A 127 -12.88 4.25 5.03
CA ILE A 127 -12.97 2.84 5.42
C ILE A 127 -14.06 2.15 4.60
N TYR A 128 -13.69 1.09 3.87
CA TYR A 128 -14.63 0.28 3.10
C TYR A 128 -14.91 -1.05 3.79
N HIS A 129 -16.15 -1.52 3.72
CA HIS A 129 -16.59 -2.73 4.42
C HIS A 129 -17.03 -3.83 3.43
N PHE A 130 -16.68 -5.07 3.77
CA PHE A 130 -16.90 -6.24 2.93
C PHE A 130 -17.35 -7.44 3.77
N THR A 131 -18.05 -8.37 3.14
CA THR A 131 -18.52 -9.60 3.79
C THR A 131 -17.42 -10.65 3.90
N SER A 132 -16.40 -10.61 3.03
CA SER A 132 -15.29 -11.56 3.00
C SER A 132 -14.02 -10.97 2.37
N GLU A 133 -12.87 -11.59 2.63
CA GLU A 133 -11.57 -11.21 2.04
C GLU A 133 -11.61 -11.33 0.52
N LYS A 134 -12.20 -12.41 0.01
CA LYS A 134 -12.37 -12.64 -1.43
C LYS A 134 -13.13 -11.50 -2.09
N GLU A 135 -14.27 -11.11 -1.51
CA GLU A 135 -15.06 -9.98 -2.02
C GLU A 135 -14.26 -8.67 -2.00
N ALA A 136 -13.54 -8.40 -0.91
CA ALA A 136 -12.70 -7.22 -0.79
C ALA A 136 -11.64 -7.16 -1.90
N ILE A 137 -10.88 -8.25 -2.08
CA ILE A 137 -9.85 -8.37 -3.11
C ILE A 137 -10.46 -8.18 -4.51
N GLU A 138 -11.56 -8.86 -4.83
CA GLU A 138 -12.21 -8.75 -6.14
C GLU A 138 -12.68 -7.32 -6.44
N LYS A 139 -13.33 -6.66 -5.48
CA LYS A 139 -13.83 -5.29 -5.65
C LYS A 139 -12.72 -4.26 -5.75
N ILE A 140 -11.69 -4.37 -4.89
CA ILE A 140 -10.55 -3.45 -4.90
C ILE A 140 -9.77 -3.62 -6.21
N ASN A 141 -9.49 -4.86 -6.62
CA ASN A 141 -8.73 -5.11 -7.84
C ASN A 141 -9.43 -4.57 -9.09
N ALA A 142 -10.74 -4.77 -9.20
CA ALA A 142 -11.54 -4.27 -10.33
C ALA A 142 -11.44 -2.73 -10.51
N ILE A 143 -11.25 -1.98 -9.42
CA ILE A 143 -11.04 -0.52 -9.48
C ILE A 143 -9.72 -0.21 -10.19
N TYR A 144 -8.63 -0.87 -9.79
CA TYR A 144 -7.31 -0.62 -10.37
C TYR A 144 -7.14 -1.22 -11.77
N GLU A 145 -7.84 -2.32 -12.09
CA GLU A 145 -7.92 -2.82 -13.47
C GLU A 145 -8.60 -1.78 -14.37
N LYS A 146 -9.69 -1.16 -13.89
CA LYS A 146 -10.34 -0.07 -14.63
C LYS A 146 -9.44 1.17 -14.77
N LYS A 147 -8.66 1.52 -13.74
CA LYS A 147 -7.67 2.61 -13.81
C LYS A 147 -6.51 2.30 -14.78
N ALA A 148 -6.25 1.02 -15.04
CA ALA A 148 -5.25 0.55 -16.00
C ALA A 148 -5.87 0.11 -17.34
N ASP A 149 -6.94 0.78 -17.80
CA ASP A 149 -7.61 0.51 -19.08
C ASP A 149 -8.03 -0.95 -19.31
N GLY A 150 -8.40 -1.65 -18.23
CA GLY A 150 -8.84 -3.05 -18.26
C GLY A 150 -7.70 -4.06 -18.32
N VAL A 151 -6.44 -3.64 -18.17
CA VAL A 151 -5.31 -4.55 -18.01
C VAL A 151 -5.47 -5.34 -16.72
N ALA A 152 -5.35 -6.67 -16.82
CA ALA A 152 -5.45 -7.57 -15.68
C ALA A 152 -4.33 -7.31 -14.66
N ARG A 153 -4.68 -7.34 -13.38
CA ARG A 153 -3.73 -7.04 -12.30
C ARG A 153 -3.70 -8.17 -11.28
N PRO A 154 -2.60 -8.95 -11.18
CA PRO A 154 -2.45 -9.90 -10.08
C PRO A 154 -2.46 -9.19 -8.73
N VAL A 155 -3.14 -9.81 -7.76
CA VAL A 155 -3.12 -9.41 -6.36
C VAL A 155 -2.26 -10.38 -5.57
N THR A 156 -1.32 -9.87 -4.79
CA THR A 156 -0.39 -10.68 -4.01
C THR A 156 -0.39 -10.22 -2.56
N GLU A 157 -0.65 -11.13 -1.63
CA GLU A 157 -0.43 -10.92 -0.19
C GLU A 157 1.08 -10.89 0.09
N TYR A 158 1.54 -9.96 0.91
CA TYR A 158 2.94 -9.88 1.32
C TYR A 158 3.08 -9.55 2.82
N PRO A 159 4.11 -10.08 3.50
CA PRO A 159 4.16 -10.04 4.96
C PRO A 159 4.76 -8.76 5.56
N THR A 160 5.62 -8.04 4.84
CA THR A 160 6.30 -6.85 5.36
C THR A 160 6.78 -5.95 4.23
N VAL A 161 7.05 -4.68 4.52
CA VAL A 161 7.91 -3.83 3.68
C VAL A 161 9.33 -3.87 4.24
N ILE A 162 10.30 -4.19 3.41
CA ILE A 162 11.72 -4.19 3.79
C ILE A 162 12.27 -2.79 3.48
N PRO A 163 12.87 -2.06 4.43
CA PRO A 163 13.43 -0.72 4.18
C PRO A 163 14.59 -0.74 3.19
N ASN A 164 14.81 0.38 2.51
CA ASN A 164 15.92 0.62 1.57
C ASN A 164 15.91 -0.27 0.33
N GLN A 165 14.74 -0.79 -0.06
CA GLN A 165 14.58 -1.45 -1.36
C GLN A 165 14.25 -0.42 -2.43
N THR A 166 14.95 -0.49 -3.55
CA THR A 166 14.55 0.23 -4.76
C THR A 166 13.18 -0.25 -5.25
N PHE A 167 12.55 0.53 -6.13
CA PHE A 167 11.24 0.15 -6.68
C PHE A 167 11.31 -1.21 -7.40
N LYS A 168 12.41 -1.45 -8.13
CA LYS A 168 12.69 -2.73 -8.79
C LYS A 168 12.79 -3.88 -7.78
N GLU A 169 13.51 -3.69 -6.67
CA GLU A 169 13.68 -4.71 -5.65
C GLU A 169 12.37 -5.01 -4.92
N PHE A 170 11.57 -3.98 -4.63
CA PHE A 170 10.24 -4.17 -4.06
C PHE A 170 9.34 -4.95 -5.02
N ASN A 171 9.32 -4.61 -6.32
CA ASN A 171 8.53 -5.35 -7.31
C ASN A 171 8.98 -6.81 -7.43
N ALA A 172 10.29 -7.06 -7.47
CA ALA A 172 10.85 -8.42 -7.46
C ALA A 172 10.46 -9.20 -6.19
N TYR A 173 10.46 -8.52 -5.03
CA TYR A 173 10.03 -9.09 -3.76
C TYR A 173 8.55 -9.50 -3.80
N ILE A 174 7.64 -8.64 -4.28
CA ILE A 174 6.23 -8.99 -4.45
C ILE A 174 6.06 -10.14 -5.45
N ASN A 175 6.77 -10.09 -6.59
CA ASN A 175 6.75 -11.16 -7.59
C ASN A 175 7.20 -12.53 -7.04
N SER A 176 8.00 -12.56 -5.97
CA SER A 176 8.47 -13.82 -5.37
C SER A 176 7.36 -14.61 -4.64
N PHE A 177 6.27 -13.93 -4.23
CA PHE A 177 5.10 -14.56 -3.61
C PHE A 177 4.00 -14.92 -4.61
N ASP A 178 4.14 -14.48 -5.86
CA ASP A 178 3.14 -14.75 -6.89
C ASP A 178 3.29 -16.18 -7.44
N ASN A 179 2.52 -17.09 -6.85
CA ASN A 179 2.48 -18.50 -7.24
C ASN A 179 1.92 -18.71 -8.67
N SER A 180 1.40 -17.69 -9.35
CA SER A 180 0.98 -17.82 -10.75
C SER A 180 2.14 -18.10 -11.72
N LYS A 181 3.40 -17.82 -11.31
CA LYS A 181 4.63 -18.22 -12.02
C LYS A 181 5.03 -19.70 -11.81
N GLN A 182 4.40 -20.47 -10.91
CA GLN A 182 4.78 -21.88 -10.65
C GLN A 182 4.05 -22.90 -11.55
N LYS A 183 3.57 -22.48 -12.75
CA LYS A 183 2.99 -23.39 -13.75
C LYS A 183 3.94 -23.64 -14.91
#